data_AF-A0A524IH79-F1
#
_entry.id   AF-A0A524IH79-F1
#
_cell.length_a   1.000
_cell.length_b   1.000
_cell.length_c   1.000
_cell.angle_alpha   90.00
_cell.angle_beta   90.00
_cell.angle_gamma   90.00
#
_symmetry.space_group_name_H-M   'P 1'
#
loop_
_entity.id
_entity.type
_entity.pdbx_description
1 polymer ?
#
loop_
_entity_poly.entity_id
_entity_poly.type
_entity_poly.pdbx_seq_one_letter_code
_entity_poly.pdbx_strand_id
1 'polypeptide(L)' 'LCPVGNINNKTTMVFGTPEDVKQEAIECLKTAAPGGGYILATDHSIHDDVPNANVYAYIETAKKYGTYPLKF' A
#
# COMPACT_ATOMS: atom_id res chain seq x y z
N LEU A 1 20.01 -2.54 -1.02
CA LEU A 1 18.89 -3.28 -0.38
C LEU A 1 17.60 -2.72 -0.95
N CYS A 2 16.60 -3.56 -1.26
CA CYS A 2 15.31 -3.12 -1.80
C CYS A 2 14.18 -3.72 -0.94
N PRO A 3 13.68 -3.02 0.08
CA PRO A 3 12.59 -3.53 0.91
C PRO A 3 11.30 -3.65 0.11
N VAL A 4 10.48 -4.65 0.46
CA VAL A 4 9.19 -4.94 -0.19
C VAL A 4 8.13 -5.14 0.87
N GLY A 5 6.94 -4.57 0.67
CA GLY A 5 5.77 -4.89 1.48
C GLY A 5 5.25 -3.77 2.36
N ASN A 6 4.62 -4.23 3.45
CA ASN A 6 4.31 -3.54 4.70
C ASN A 6 2.95 -2.86 4.88
N ILE A 7 2.00 -3.02 3.95
CA ILE A 7 0.58 -2.74 4.28
C ILE A 7 -0.01 -3.96 5.01
N ASN A 8 -0.64 -3.72 6.17
CA ASN A 8 -1.18 -4.77 7.01
C ASN A 8 -2.38 -5.49 6.36
N ASN A 9 -2.17 -6.76 6.05
CA ASN A 9 -3.17 -7.62 5.45
C ASN A 9 -4.32 -7.91 6.41
N LYS A 10 -4.02 -8.32 7.65
CA LYS A 10 -5.03 -8.80 8.61
C LYS A 10 -5.88 -7.69 9.21
N THR A 11 -5.39 -6.45 9.29
CA THR A 11 -6.16 -5.33 9.84
C THR A 11 -6.70 -4.46 8.74
N THR A 12 -5.83 -3.78 7.99
CA THR A 12 -6.25 -2.70 7.10
C THR A 12 -6.86 -3.23 5.82
N MET A 13 -6.26 -4.25 5.21
CA MET A 13 -6.81 -4.81 3.98
C MET A 13 -8.12 -5.57 4.24
N VAL A 14 -8.23 -6.35 5.32
CA VAL A 14 -9.45 -7.14 5.61
C VAL A 14 -10.56 -6.31 6.28
N PHE A 15 -10.25 -5.54 7.33
CA PHE A 15 -11.28 -4.86 8.15
C PHE A 15 -11.34 -3.34 7.96
N GLY A 16 -10.36 -2.74 7.29
CA GLY A 16 -10.32 -1.30 7.02
C GLY A 16 -11.28 -0.88 5.91
N THR A 17 -11.45 0.43 5.79
CA THR A 17 -12.11 1.07 4.65
C THR A 17 -11.13 1.33 3.51
N PRO A 18 -11.61 1.60 2.27
CA PRO A 18 -10.76 2.02 1.17
C PRO A 18 -9.88 3.24 1.49
N GLU A 19 -10.37 4.16 2.33
CA GLU A 19 -9.58 5.33 2.77
C GLU A 19 -8.49 4.93 3.76
N ASP A 20 -8.74 3.98 4.67
CA ASP A 20 -7.72 3.46 5.58
C ASP A 20 -6.57 2.80 4.79
N VAL A 21 -6.90 2.00 3.77
CA VAL A 21 -5.92 1.39 2.86
C VAL A 21 -5.09 2.44 2.14
N LYS A 22 -5.74 3.48 1.62
CA LYS A 22 -5.05 4.60 0.96
C LYS A 22 -4.12 5.34 1.91
N GLN A 23 -4.55 5.61 3.15
CA GLN A 23 -3.73 6.27 4.16
C GLN A 23 -2.49 5.44 4.51
N GLU A 24 -2.64 4.14 4.77
CA GLU A 24 -1.50 3.27 5.11
C GLU A 24 -0.54 3.11 3.93
N ALA A 25 -1.06 2.96 2.70
CA ALA A 25 -0.22 2.92 1.51
C ALA A 25 0.59 4.22 1.33
N ILE A 26 -0.02 5.37 1.58
CA ILE A 26 0.66 6.68 1.56
C ILE A 26 1.71 6.76 2.68
N GLU A 27 1.41 6.28 3.88
CA GLU A 27 2.36 6.23 5.00
C GLU A 27 3.60 5.39 4.64
N CYS A 28 3.38 4.19 4.10
CA CYS A 28 4.45 3.31 3.63
C CYS A 28 5.33 4.00 2.59
N LEU A 29 4.71 4.64 1.58
CA LEU A 29 5.43 5.37 0.53
C LEU A 29 6.23 6.55 1.10
N LYS A 30 5.66 7.33 2.02
CA LYS A 30 6.34 8.48 2.64
C LYS A 30 7.54 8.05 3.50
N THR A 31 7.45 6.88 4.14
CA THR A 31 8.46 6.40 5.09
C THR A 31 9.59 5.66 4.39
N ALA A 32 9.27 4.69 3.54
CA ALA A 32 10.25 3.74 3.00
C ALA A 32 10.71 4.07 1.57
N ALA A 33 9.93 4.85 0.81
CA ALA A 33 10.18 5.12 -0.59
C ALA A 33 11.05 6.36 -0.91
N PRO A 34 11.30 7.36 -0.03
CA PRO A 34 12.17 8.48 -0.38
C PRO A 34 13.55 8.05 -0.91
N GLY A 35 13.97 8.60 -2.05
CA GLY A 35 15.22 8.22 -2.70
C GLY A 35 15.14 6.96 -3.59
N GLY A 36 13.99 6.30 -3.67
CA GLY A 36 13.80 5.10 -4.47
C GLY A 36 14.18 3.80 -3.74
N GLY A 37 14.04 2.67 -4.43
CA GLY A 37 14.49 1.37 -3.91
C GLY A 37 13.53 0.71 -2.91
N TYR A 38 12.24 1.02 -2.98
CA TYR A 38 11.18 0.37 -2.20
C TYR A 38 10.07 -0.11 -3.12
N ILE A 39 9.53 -1.29 -2.84
CA ILE A 39 8.36 -1.84 -3.55
C ILE A 39 7.20 -1.90 -2.56
N LEU A 40 6.20 -1.05 -2.79
CA LEU A 40 4.95 -1.10 -2.03
C LEU A 40 4.26 -2.44 -2.29
N ALA A 41 3.97 -3.17 -1.22
CA ALA A 41 3.16 -4.40 -1.24
C ALA A 41 2.46 -4.59 0.11
N THR A 42 1.60 -5.59 0.22
CA THR A 42 1.07 -6.05 1.51
C THR A 42 2.16 -6.83 2.28
N ASP A 43 2.04 -6.95 3.60
CA ASP A 43 2.97 -7.74 4.42
C ASP A 43 2.84 -9.26 4.17
N HIS A 44 1.70 -9.69 3.64
CA HIS A 44 1.41 -11.07 3.25
C HIS A 44 0.52 -11.11 2.00
N SER A 45 0.36 -12.27 1.39
CA SER A 45 -0.60 -12.54 0.30
C SER A 45 -2.01 -12.00 0.59
N ILE A 46 -2.69 -11.52 -0.45
CA ILE A 46 -4.10 -11.15 -0.41
C ILE A 46 -4.95 -12.43 -0.51
N HIS A 47 -5.88 -12.61 0.43
CA HIS A 47 -6.79 -13.76 0.50
C HIS A 47 -8.23 -13.34 0.12
N ASP A 48 -9.16 -14.30 0.08
CA ASP A 48 -10.55 -14.09 -0.37
C ASP A 48 -11.41 -13.26 0.59
N ASP A 49 -10.96 -13.05 1.82
CA ASP A 49 -11.61 -12.23 2.84
C ASP A 49 -11.32 -10.72 2.67
N VAL A 50 -10.36 -10.34 1.83
CA VAL A 50 -10.05 -8.94 1.53
C VAL A 50 -11.12 -8.35 0.59
N PRO A 51 -11.85 -7.30 0.99
CA PRO A 51 -12.82 -6.66 0.11
C PRO A 51 -12.17 -6.11 -1.17
N ASN A 52 -12.80 -6.34 -2.32
CA ASN A 52 -12.30 -5.84 -3.61
C ASN A 52 -12.07 -4.32 -3.61
N ALA A 53 -12.93 -3.55 -2.94
CA ALA A 53 -12.77 -2.10 -2.82
C ALA A 53 -11.44 -1.70 -2.18
N ASN A 54 -10.96 -2.48 -1.20
CA ASN A 54 -9.67 -2.28 -0.55
C ASN A 54 -8.51 -2.61 -1.48
N VAL A 55 -8.62 -3.69 -2.28
CA VAL A 55 -7.64 -4.03 -3.33
C VAL A 55 -7.53 -2.91 -4.38
N TYR A 56 -8.67 -2.39 -4.84
CA TYR A 56 -8.68 -1.28 -5.80
C TYR A 56 -8.06 -0.01 -5.21
N ALA A 57 -8.43 0.37 -3.98
CA ALA A 57 -7.85 1.53 -3.30
C ALA A 57 -6.33 1.41 -3.14
N TYR A 58 -5.83 0.23 -2.80
CA TYR A 58 -4.40 -0.08 -2.77
C TYR A 58 -3.73 0.14 -4.13
N ILE A 59 -4.26 -0.47 -5.20
CA ILE A 59 -3.71 -0.37 -6.56
C ILE A 59 -3.74 1.07 -7.08
N GLU A 60 -4.86 1.78 -6.89
CA GLU A 60 -5.01 3.16 -7.33
C GLU A 60 -4.07 4.11 -6.59
N THR A 61 -3.88 3.90 -5.28
CA THR A 61 -2.93 4.67 -4.48
C THR A 61 -1.50 4.43 -4.97
N ALA A 62 -1.12 3.18 -5.22
CA ALA A 62 0.19 2.83 -5.77
C ALA A 62 0.43 3.49 -7.15
N LYS A 63 -0.57 3.45 -8.05
CA LYS A 63 -0.49 4.10 -9.37
C LYS A 63 -0.36 5.62 -9.27
N LYS A 64 -1.09 6.24 -8.33
CA LYS A 64 -1.14 7.70 -8.19
C LYS A 64 0.12 8.27 -7.51
N TYR A 65 0.63 7.61 -6.47
CA TYR A 65 1.67 8.16 -5.60
C TYR A 65 3.00 7.39 -5.64
N GLY A 66 3.03 6.18 -6.21
CA GLY A 66 4.18 5.29 -6.18
C GLY A 66 5.25 5.51 -7.26
N THR A 67 5.08 6.50 -8.15
CA THR A 67 6.10 6.82 -9.17
C THR A 67 7.17 7.75 -8.60
N TYR A 68 8.43 7.43 -8.84
CA TYR A 68 9.56 8.26 -8.42
C TYR A 68 9.88 9.41 -9.41
N PRO A 69 10.33 10.59 -8.93
CA PRO A 69 10.32 11.00 -7.53
C PRO A 69 8.88 11.15 -7.02
N LEU A 70 8.65 10.81 -5.75
CA LEU A 70 7.30 10.82 -5.17
C LEU A 70 6.67 12.21 -5.26
N LYS A 71 5.39 12.26 -5.61
CA LYS A 71 4.58 13.49 -5.68
C LYS A 71 3.28 13.24 -4.92
N PHE A 72 3.07 13.97 -3.83
CA PHE A 72 1.87 13.87 -2.98
C PHE A 72 0.94 15.06 -3.20
#